data_AF-A0A1G9BQB0-F1
#
_entry.id   AF-A0A1G9BQB0-F1
#
_cell.length_a   1.000
_cell.length_b   1.000
_cell.length_c   1.000
_cell.angle_alpha   90.00
_cell.angle_beta   90.00
_cell.angle_gamma   90.00
#
_symmetry.space_group_name_H-M   'P 1'
#
loop_
_entity.id
_entity.type
_entity.pdbx_description
1 polymer ?
#
loop_
_entity_poly.entity_id
_entity_poly.type
_entity_poly.pdbx_seq_one_letter_code
_entity_poly.pdbx_strand_id
1 'polypeptide(L)'
;MRNNKGFTLVELLAALALLGLIVGLASSVHLFGQKQFTNEIKQVNNQSNVRLVLKQITKDIRSSNMLAIEGNVLTVDGNVYKQEGTQMLRNDRLMVTGIAEFTVNPTENGSGAEITVKSVSNKRQQYSSVSTVIYARE
;
A
#
# COMPACT_ATOMS: atom_id res chain seq x y z
N MET A 1 48.43 41.95 -30.14
CA MET A 1 48.55 40.59 -30.72
C MET A 1 47.49 39.71 -30.06
N ARG A 2 46.55 39.13 -30.83
CA ARG A 2 45.49 38.26 -30.29
C ARG A 2 45.98 36.81 -30.31
N ASN A 3 46.03 36.20 -29.13
CA ASN A 3 46.49 34.83 -28.92
C ASN A 3 45.33 33.86 -29.16
N ASN A 4 45.23 33.29 -30.37
CA ASN A 4 44.21 32.30 -30.73
C ASN A 4 44.70 30.89 -30.37
N LYS A 5 44.70 30.53 -29.08
CA LYS A 5 44.92 29.15 -28.65
C LYS A 5 43.61 28.37 -28.77
N GLY A 6 43.55 27.45 -29.72
CA GLY A 6 42.44 26.48 -29.84
C GLY A 6 42.57 25.34 -28.83
N PHE A 7 41.49 24.60 -28.61
CA PHE A 7 41.49 23.37 -27.82
C PHE A 7 42.02 22.19 -28.64
N THR A 8 42.78 21.30 -28.01
CA THR A 8 43.17 20.04 -28.64
C THR A 8 42.02 19.04 -28.61
N LEU A 9 41.99 18.11 -29.57
CA LEU A 9 40.96 17.07 -29.63
C LEU A 9 40.98 16.16 -28.40
N VAL A 10 42.16 15.92 -27.83
CA VAL A 10 42.33 15.08 -26.63
C VAL A 10 41.73 15.74 -25.39
N GLU A 11 41.92 17.05 -25.22
CA GLU A 11 41.29 17.81 -24.13
C GLU A 11 39.76 17.81 -24.25
N LEU A 12 39.23 17.97 -25.47
CA LEU A 12 37.79 17.91 -25.72
C LEU A 12 37.23 16.52 -25.40
N LEU A 13 37.90 15.45 -25.83
CA LEU A 13 37.50 14.08 -25.53
C LEU A 13 37.53 13.77 -24.04
N ALA A 14 38.58 14.20 -23.33
CA ALA A 14 38.68 14.04 -21.88
C ALA A 14 37.57 14.79 -21.14
N ALA A 15 37.28 16.03 -21.56
CA ALA A 15 36.19 16.83 -20.99
C ALA A 15 34.81 16.17 -21.23
N LEU A 16 34.56 15.66 -22.43
CA LEU A 16 33.31 14.96 -22.76
C LEU A 16 33.17 13.64 -21.99
N ALA A 17 34.26 12.87 -21.83
CA ALA A 17 34.25 11.64 -21.04
C ALA A 17 33.92 11.92 -19.57
N LEU A 18 34.54 12.95 -18.98
CA LEU A 18 34.25 13.37 -17.61
C LEU A 18 32.81 13.88 -17.46
N LEU A 19 32.34 14.68 -18.40
CA LEU A 19 30.96 15.19 -18.39
C LEU A 19 29.95 14.05 -18.50
N GLY A 20 30.20 13.07 -19.38
CA GLY A 20 29.37 11.88 -19.50
C GLY A 20 29.30 11.08 -18.20
N LEU A 21 30.43 10.93 -17.51
CA LEU A 21 30.48 10.27 -16.20
C LEU A 21 29.64 11.02 -15.15
N ILE A 22 29.78 12.35 -15.08
CA ILE A 22 29.01 13.18 -14.13
C ILE A 22 27.50 13.08 -14.43
N VAL A 23 27.11 13.22 -15.70
CA VAL A 23 25.70 13.11 -16.11
C VAL A 23 25.14 11.72 -15.85
N GLY A 24 25.93 10.67 -16.08
CA GLY A 24 25.55 9.29 -15.81
C GLY A 24 25.27 9.03 -14.33
N LEU A 25 26.14 9.54 -13.45
CA LEU A 25 25.95 9.45 -11.99
C LEU A 25 24.71 10.24 -11.54
N ALA A 26 24.56 11.49 -12.00
CA ALA A 26 23.41 12.32 -11.67
C ALA A 26 22.08 11.68 -12.12
N SER A 27 22.05 11.12 -13.33
CA SER A 27 20.89 10.42 -13.88
C SER A 27 20.54 9.17 -13.07
N SER A 28 21.56 8.43 -12.63
CA SER A 28 21.37 7.22 -11.82
C SER A 28 20.71 7.54 -10.48
N VAL A 29 21.20 8.57 -9.79
CA VAL A 29 20.61 9.04 -8.52
C VAL A 29 19.17 9.52 -8.72
N HIS A 30 18.93 10.28 -9.79
CA HIS A 30 17.59 10.79 -10.10
C HIS A 30 16.58 9.67 -10.38
N LEU A 31 16.95 8.71 -11.24
CA LEU A 31 16.11 7.55 -11.56
C LEU A 31 15.87 6.66 -10.33
N PHE A 32 16.89 6.48 -9.49
CA PHE A 32 16.75 5.76 -8.23
C PHE A 32 15.76 6.46 -7.29
N GLY A 33 15.88 7.77 -7.11
CA GLY A 33 14.99 8.58 -6.27
C GLY A 33 13.52 8.50 -6.72
N GLN A 34 13.26 8.66 -8.02
CA GLN A 34 11.89 8.55 -8.56
C GLN A 34 11.27 7.15 -8.33
N LYS A 35 12.05 6.09 -8.55
CA LYS A 35 11.60 4.71 -8.30
C LYS A 35 11.33 4.48 -6.81
N GLN A 36 12.20 4.99 -5.94
CA GLN A 36 12.03 4.89 -4.48
C GLN A 36 10.74 5.59 -4.03
N PHE A 37 10.55 6.84 -4.44
CA PHE A 37 9.36 7.63 -4.10
C PHE A 37 8.06 6.97 -4.56
N THR A 38 8.02 6.45 -5.79
CA THR A 38 6.84 5.75 -6.32
C THR A 38 6.50 4.49 -5.50
N ASN A 39 7.52 3.76 -5.03
CA ASN A 39 7.32 2.57 -4.21
C ASN A 39 6.83 2.92 -2.80
N GLU A 40 7.34 4.01 -2.21
CA GLU A 40 6.88 4.51 -0.92
C GLU A 40 5.43 4.95 -0.95
N ILE A 41 4.99 5.68 -1.98
CA ILE A 41 3.58 6.05 -2.15
C ILE A 41 2.70 4.80 -2.18
N LYS A 42 3.10 3.75 -2.90
CA LYS A 42 2.34 2.49 -2.94
C LYS A 42 2.26 1.83 -1.56
N GLN A 43 3.35 1.84 -0.81
CA GLN A 43 3.37 1.28 0.55
C GLN A 43 2.45 2.07 1.50
N VAL A 44 2.50 3.41 1.43
CA VAL A 44 1.64 4.29 2.23
C VAL A 44 0.17 4.06 1.88
N ASN A 45 -0.17 3.98 0.59
CA ASN A 45 -1.54 3.71 0.15
C ASN A 45 -2.03 2.33 0.62
N ASN A 46 -1.20 1.30 0.51
CA ASN A 46 -1.51 -0.05 1.02
C ASN A 46 -1.81 -0.03 2.53
N GLN A 47 -0.98 0.66 3.31
CA GLN A 47 -1.18 0.80 4.75
C GLN A 47 -2.46 1.59 5.07
N SER A 48 -2.72 2.67 4.34
CA SER A 48 -3.91 3.49 4.48
C SER A 48 -5.18 2.68 4.19
N ASN A 49 -5.20 1.90 3.10
CA ASN A 49 -6.35 1.10 2.71
C ASN A 49 -6.68 0.02 3.74
N VAL A 50 -5.66 -0.72 4.21
CA VAL A 50 -5.84 -1.72 5.28
C VAL A 50 -6.39 -1.07 6.56
N ARG A 51 -5.83 0.07 6.97
CA ARG A 51 -6.31 0.82 8.15
C ARG A 51 -7.73 1.35 7.97
N LEU A 52 -8.09 1.81 6.78
CA LEU A 52 -9.43 2.32 6.49
C LEU A 52 -10.48 1.22 6.61
N VAL A 53 -10.21 0.03 6.04
CA VAL A 53 -11.08 -1.15 6.17
C VAL A 53 -11.30 -1.49 7.64
N LEU A 54 -10.22 -1.66 8.40
CA LEU A 54 -10.31 -2.00 9.82
C LEU A 54 -11.01 -0.91 10.63
N LYS A 55 -10.65 0.36 10.43
CA LYS A 55 -11.30 1.48 11.14
C LYS A 55 -12.81 1.47 10.91
N GLN A 56 -13.25 1.23 9.67
CA GLN A 56 -14.67 1.20 9.35
C GLN A 56 -15.36 -0.02 9.97
N ILE A 57 -14.77 -1.22 9.87
CA ILE A 57 -15.31 -2.43 10.49
C ILE A 57 -15.36 -2.27 12.02
N THR A 58 -14.28 -1.82 12.66
CA THR A 58 -14.24 -1.56 14.10
C THR A 58 -15.30 -0.57 14.52
N LYS A 59 -15.51 0.50 13.74
CA LYS A 59 -16.55 1.48 14.03
C LYS A 59 -17.92 0.82 14.02
N ASP A 60 -18.24 0.07 12.95
CA ASP A 60 -19.54 -0.55 12.78
C ASP A 60 -19.80 -1.59 13.87
N ILE A 61 -18.82 -2.47 14.18
CA ILE A 61 -18.95 -3.49 15.25
C ILE A 61 -19.19 -2.86 16.62
N ARG A 62 -18.47 -1.78 16.94
CA ARG A 62 -18.61 -1.11 18.25
C ARG A 62 -19.94 -0.38 18.41
N SER A 63 -20.59 -0.01 17.30
CA SER A 63 -21.91 0.61 17.31
C SER A 63 -23.06 -0.39 17.11
N SER A 64 -22.75 -1.67 16.87
CA SER A 64 -23.75 -2.65 16.49
C SER A 64 -24.21 -3.53 17.63
N ASN A 65 -25.44 -4.05 17.49
CA ASN A 65 -26.00 -5.05 18.40
C ASN A 65 -25.98 -6.46 17.80
N MET A 66 -25.88 -6.57 16.46
CA MET A 66 -25.88 -7.85 15.75
C MET A 66 -24.62 -8.00 14.91
N LEU A 67 -23.95 -9.14 15.10
CA LEU A 67 -22.77 -9.56 14.35
C LEU A 67 -22.99 -10.98 13.83
N ALA A 68 -22.78 -11.17 12.53
CA ALA A 68 -22.85 -12.47 11.88
C ALA A 68 -21.63 -12.67 10.97
N ILE A 69 -21.03 -13.86 11.03
CA ILE A 69 -19.85 -14.24 10.24
C ILE A 69 -20.20 -15.48 9.44
N GLU A 70 -20.06 -15.41 8.12
CA GLU A 70 -20.31 -16.51 7.20
C GLU A 70 -19.09 -16.67 6.27
N GLY A 71 -18.16 -17.56 6.64
CA GLY A 71 -16.87 -17.65 5.97
C GLY A 71 -16.09 -16.34 6.08
N ASN A 72 -15.62 -15.80 4.95
CA ASN A 72 -14.92 -14.50 4.89
C ASN A 72 -15.88 -13.31 4.65
N VAL A 73 -17.16 -13.48 4.95
CA VAL A 73 -18.16 -12.40 4.87
C VAL A 73 -18.55 -12.02 6.30
N LEU A 74 -18.48 -10.73 6.59
CA LEU A 74 -18.85 -10.16 7.88
C LEU A 74 -20.09 -9.28 7.71
N THR A 75 -21.16 -9.59 8.44
CA THR A 75 -22.39 -8.80 8.48
C THR A 75 -22.55 -8.14 9.84
N VAL A 76 -22.70 -6.81 9.84
CA VAL A 76 -22.81 -5.98 11.04
C VAL A 76 -24.03 -5.07 10.93
N ASP A 77 -25.10 -5.37 11.69
CA ASP A 77 -26.40 -4.69 11.61
C ASP A 77 -26.88 -4.47 10.16
N GLY A 78 -26.81 -5.54 9.35
CA GLY A 78 -27.20 -5.51 7.94
C GLY A 78 -26.17 -4.91 6.98
N ASN A 79 -25.04 -4.38 7.48
CA ASN A 79 -23.92 -3.97 6.63
C ASN A 79 -23.00 -5.17 6.32
N VAL A 80 -22.87 -5.51 5.05
CA VAL A 80 -22.11 -6.68 4.59
C VAL A 80 -20.74 -6.24 4.08
N TYR A 81 -19.69 -6.80 4.68
CA TYR A 81 -18.30 -6.66 4.29
C TYR A 81 -17.83 -7.93 3.60
N LYS A 82 -17.30 -7.79 2.39
CA LYS A 82 -16.74 -8.90 1.62
C LYS A 82 -15.58 -8.44 0.74
N GLN A 83 -14.72 -9.38 0.40
CA GLN A 83 -13.67 -9.20 -0.59
C GLN A 83 -14.08 -9.84 -1.92
N GLU A 84 -13.92 -9.10 -3.02
CA GLU A 84 -14.02 -9.64 -4.38
C GLU A 84 -12.72 -9.31 -5.14
N GLY A 85 -11.94 -10.35 -5.46
CA GLY A 85 -10.61 -10.16 -6.05
C GLY A 85 -9.70 -9.35 -5.13
N THR A 86 -9.36 -8.11 -5.52
CA THR A 86 -8.55 -7.18 -4.70
C THR A 86 -9.33 -6.03 -4.09
N GLN A 87 -10.66 -6.08 -4.20
CA GLN A 87 -11.57 -5.03 -3.78
C GLN A 87 -12.21 -5.42 -2.46
N MET A 88 -12.24 -4.47 -1.51
CA MET A 88 -13.11 -4.58 -0.34
C MET A 88 -14.37 -3.80 -0.60
N LEU A 89 -15.51 -4.45 -0.38
CA LEU A 89 -16.83 -3.89 -0.56
C LEU A 89 -17.57 -3.82 0.77
N ARG A 90 -18.43 -2.82 0.89
CA ARG A 90 -19.45 -2.70 1.93
C ARG A 90 -20.79 -2.48 1.26
N ASN A 91 -21.73 -3.40 1.46
CA ASN A 91 -23.04 -3.39 0.80
C ASN A 91 -22.90 -3.25 -0.73
N ASP A 92 -22.02 -4.07 -1.33
CA ASP A 92 -21.68 -4.06 -2.76
C ASP A 92 -21.08 -2.75 -3.30
N ARG A 93 -20.79 -1.77 -2.44
CA ARG A 93 -20.08 -0.55 -2.80
C ARG A 93 -18.60 -0.70 -2.50
N LEU A 94 -17.77 -0.40 -3.50
CA LEU A 94 -16.32 -0.34 -3.35
C LEU A 94 -15.91 0.61 -2.22
N MET A 95 -15.19 0.09 -1.23
CA MET A 95 -14.55 0.88 -0.19
C MET A 95 -13.10 1.21 -0.55
N VAL A 96 -12.31 0.17 -0.84
CA VAL A 96 -10.89 0.27 -1.17
C VAL A 96 -10.49 -0.83 -2.15
N THR A 97 -9.39 -0.59 -2.85
CA THR A 97 -8.70 -1.58 -3.68
C THR A 97 -7.36 -1.95 -3.04
N GLY A 98 -6.71 -2.98 -3.58
CA GLY A 98 -5.37 -3.38 -3.14
C GLY A 98 -5.37 -4.18 -1.83
N ILE A 99 -6.47 -4.87 -1.54
CA ILE A 99 -6.54 -5.85 -0.45
C ILE A 99 -6.35 -7.23 -1.06
N ALA A 100 -5.30 -7.94 -0.66
CA ALA A 100 -5.01 -9.29 -1.14
C ALA A 100 -5.82 -10.33 -0.36
N GLU A 101 -6.04 -10.10 0.93
CA GLU A 101 -6.64 -11.08 1.82
C GLU A 101 -7.45 -10.38 2.90
N PHE A 102 -8.63 -10.92 3.16
CA PHE A 102 -9.58 -10.52 4.17
C PHE A 102 -10.12 -11.79 4.80
N THR A 103 -9.80 -11.99 6.07
CA THR A 103 -10.27 -13.13 6.86
C THR A 103 -10.97 -12.63 8.10
N VAL A 104 -12.07 -13.28 8.43
CA VAL A 104 -12.86 -13.00 9.61
C VAL A 104 -13.20 -14.32 10.27
N ASN A 105 -12.77 -14.48 11.52
CA ASN A 105 -13.05 -15.65 12.32
C ASN A 105 -13.82 -15.21 13.58
N PRO A 106 -14.81 -15.99 14.04
CA PRO A 106 -15.39 -15.76 15.36
C PRO A 106 -14.34 -15.98 16.45
N THR A 107 -14.43 -15.22 17.56
CA THR A 107 -13.60 -15.49 18.74
C THR A 107 -14.01 -16.81 19.40
N GLU A 108 -13.12 -17.40 20.22
CA GLU A 108 -13.36 -18.68 20.91
C GLU A 108 -14.66 -18.70 21.74
N ASN A 109 -15.08 -17.54 22.27
CA ASN A 109 -16.29 -17.38 23.06
C ASN A 109 -17.51 -16.93 22.23
N GLY A 110 -17.37 -16.74 20.92
CA GLY A 110 -18.44 -16.35 20.00
C GLY A 110 -18.92 -14.89 20.10
N SER A 111 -18.42 -14.12 21.08
CA SER A 111 -18.85 -12.74 21.36
C SER A 111 -18.08 -11.66 20.57
N GLY A 112 -17.20 -12.07 19.65
CA GLY A 112 -16.40 -11.14 18.87
C GLY A 112 -15.92 -11.71 17.53
N ALA A 113 -15.19 -10.88 16.79
CA ALA A 113 -14.57 -11.20 15.52
C ALA A 113 -13.06 -10.93 15.56
N GLU A 114 -12.26 -11.92 15.18
CA GLU A 114 -10.87 -11.76 14.77
C GLU A 114 -10.82 -11.45 13.28
N ILE A 115 -10.30 -10.27 12.93
CA ILE A 115 -10.28 -9.76 11.57
C ILE A 115 -8.85 -9.54 11.16
N THR A 116 -8.43 -10.14 10.05
CA THR A 116 -7.14 -9.88 9.42
C THR A 116 -7.33 -9.32 8.03
N VAL A 117 -6.63 -8.23 7.74
CA VAL A 117 -6.65 -7.56 6.43
C VAL A 117 -5.23 -7.38 5.95
N LYS A 118 -4.94 -7.88 4.74
CA LYS A 118 -3.62 -7.82 4.11
C LYS A 118 -3.70 -7.12 2.76
N SER A 119 -2.79 -6.18 2.52
CA SER A 119 -2.70 -5.49 1.24
C SER A 119 -2.03 -6.36 0.17
N VAL A 120 -2.21 -5.98 -1.09
CA VAL A 120 -1.36 -6.47 -2.19
C VAL A 120 0.10 -6.10 -1.95
N SER A 121 0.99 -6.91 -2.50
CA SER A 121 2.43 -6.70 -2.41
C SER A 121 2.90 -5.58 -3.34
N ASN A 122 3.86 -4.77 -2.90
CA ASN A 122 4.51 -3.77 -3.74
C ASN A 122 5.64 -4.40 -4.58
N LYS A 123 6.31 -3.61 -5.44
CA LYS A 123 7.40 -4.10 -6.31
C LYS A 123 8.61 -4.67 -5.55
N ARG A 124 8.70 -4.47 -4.23
CA ARG A 124 9.73 -4.99 -3.33
C ARG A 124 9.25 -6.18 -2.50
N GLN A 125 8.13 -6.79 -2.87
CA GLN A 125 7.49 -7.87 -2.12
C GLN A 125 7.02 -7.47 -0.71
N GLN A 126 6.86 -6.17 -0.44
CA GLN A 126 6.35 -5.70 0.85
C GLN A 126 4.84 -5.51 0.79
N TYR A 127 4.15 -5.93 1.84
CA TYR A 127 2.71 -5.73 2.05
C TYR A 127 2.47 -5.11 3.42
N SER A 128 1.28 -4.54 3.62
CA SER A 128 0.78 -4.16 4.93
C SER A 128 -0.21 -5.22 5.39
N SER A 129 -0.06 -5.71 6.62
CA SER A 129 -1.03 -6.60 7.25
C SER A 129 -1.39 -6.02 8.61
N VAL A 130 -2.68 -6.00 8.94
CA VAL A 130 -3.16 -5.63 10.26
C VAL A 130 -4.21 -6.65 10.68
N SER A 131 -4.05 -7.16 11.90
CA SER A 131 -5.00 -8.06 12.56
C SER A 131 -5.52 -7.41 13.84
N THR A 132 -6.80 -7.63 14.15
CA THR A 132 -7.44 -7.12 15.36
C THR A 132 -8.54 -8.08 15.83
N VAL A 133 -8.74 -8.12 17.15
CA VAL A 133 -9.86 -8.83 17.77
C VAL A 133 -10.82 -7.80 18.36
N ILE A 134 -12.10 -7.90 18.01
CA ILE A 134 -13.13 -6.93 18.42
C ILE A 134 -14.33 -7.68 18.98
N TYR A 135 -14.74 -7.30 20.19
CA TYR A 135 -15.92 -7.85 20.85
C TYR A 135 -17.14 -6.97 20.60
N ALA A 136 -18.29 -7.60 20.36
CA ALA A 136 -19.58 -6.91 20.33
C ALA A 136 -19.97 -6.47 21.74
N ARG A 137 -20.79 -5.42 21.85
CA ARG A 137 -21.24 -4.90 23.14
C ARG A 137 -22.41 -5.75 23.64
N GLU A 138 -22.31 -6.25 24.87
CA GLU A 138 -23.44 -6.85 25.61
C GLU A 138 -24.49 -5.80 25.99
#